data_AF-A0A2S2DSF5-F1
#
_entry.id   AF-A0A2S2DSF5-F1
#
_cell.length_a   1.000
_cell.length_b   1.000
_cell.length_c   1.000
_cell.angle_alpha   90.00
_cell.angle_beta   90.00
_cell.angle_gamma   90.00
#
_symmetry.space_group_name_H-M   'P 1'
#
loop_
_entity.id
_entity.type
_entity.pdbx_description
1 polymer ?
#
loop_
_entity_poly.entity_id
_entity_poly.type
_entity_poly.pdbx_seq_one_letter_code
_entity_poly.pdbx_strand_id
1 'polypeptide(L)'
;MKNFLENLGIDIALMITGFFGSVFMVSKTAAQNIKTSLVGIVSGTLAANYCTPIVLEIFQFQGKSQFGIAFILGYLGVKGVERFITRFINKKIEE
;
A
#
# COMPACT_ATOMS: atom_id res chain seq x y z
N MET A 1 11.93 10.17 21.29
CA MET A 1 12.14 9.15 20.25
C MET A 1 11.07 9.17 19.13
N LYS A 2 10.18 10.18 19.06
CA LYS A 2 9.19 10.35 17.99
C LYS A 2 9.76 10.98 16.69
N ASN A 3 11.01 11.44 16.71
CA ASN A 3 11.50 12.50 15.82
C ASN A 3 12.23 12.01 14.55
N PHE A 4 11.96 10.82 14.03
CA PHE A 4 12.55 10.40 12.75
C PHE A 4 11.48 9.97 11.76
N LEU A 5 10.53 9.14 12.22
CA LEU A 5 9.40 8.70 11.40
C LEU A 5 8.43 9.85 11.10
N GLU A 6 8.09 10.69 12.09
CA GLU A 6 7.32 11.92 11.84
C GLU A 6 8.05 12.89 10.90
N ASN A 7 9.38 13.01 11.03
CA ASN A 7 10.18 13.88 10.14
C ASN A 7 10.25 13.36 8.69
N LEU A 8 10.02 12.07 8.48
CA LEU A 8 9.88 11.46 7.16
C LEU A 8 8.43 11.50 6.64
N GLY A 9 7.49 12.10 7.39
CA GLY A 9 6.07 12.13 7.05
C GLY A 9 5.37 10.78 7.22
N ILE A 10 5.91 9.90 8.07
CA ILE A 10 5.39 8.55 8.30
C ILE A 10 4.55 8.53 9.58
N ASP A 11 3.24 8.29 9.43
CA ASP A 11 2.37 7.98 10.55
C ASP A 11 2.37 6.46 10.77
N ILE A 12 2.88 6.04 11.94
CA ILE A 12 3.01 4.63 12.31
C ILE A 12 1.65 3.91 12.31
N ALA A 13 0.57 4.59 12.71
CA ALA A 13 -0.75 3.98 12.73
C ALA A 13 -1.31 3.82 11.30
N LEU A 14 -1.06 4.78 10.40
CA LEU A 14 -1.39 4.63 8.98
C LEU A 14 -0.54 3.53 8.31
N MET A 15 0.73 3.43 8.66
CA MET A 15 1.62 2.39 8.15
C MET A 15 1.16 1.00 8.59
N ILE A 16 0.81 0.80 9.87
CA ILE A 16 0.32 -0.49 10.38
C ILE A 16 -1.01 -0.86 9.71
N THR A 17 -1.95 0.08 9.62
CA THR A 17 -3.27 -0.17 8.99
C THR A 17 -3.13 -0.45 7.49
N GLY A 18 -2.29 0.31 6.79
CA GLY A 18 -1.93 0.08 5.40
C GLY A 18 -1.25 -1.26 5.16
N PHE A 19 -0.35 -1.67 6.06
CA PHE A 19 0.29 -2.98 6.03
C PHE A 19 -0.74 -4.10 6.09
N PHE A 20 -1.69 -4.05 7.03
CA PHE A 20 -2.76 -5.04 7.09
C PHE A 20 -3.64 -5.06 5.84
N GLY A 21 -3.92 -3.89 5.24
CA GLY A 21 -4.62 -3.81 3.95
C GLY A 21 -3.85 -4.51 2.83
N SER A 22 -2.53 -4.31 2.79
CA SER A 22 -1.65 -4.93 1.79
C SER A 22 -1.54 -6.45 1.95
N VAL A 23 -1.40 -6.94 3.19
CA VAL A 23 -1.36 -8.38 3.52
C VAL A 23 -2.70 -9.04 3.18
N PHE A 24 -3.82 -8.37 3.47
CA PHE A 24 -5.15 -8.88 3.15
C PHE A 24 -5.39 -9.02 1.63
N MET A 25 -4.81 -8.14 0.81
CA MET A 25 -4.87 -8.29 -0.64
C MET A 25 -4.06 -9.51 -1.11
N VAL A 26 -2.81 -9.62 -0.67
CA VAL A 26 -1.92 -10.71 -1.08
C VAL A 26 -2.45 -12.08 -0.62
N SER A 27 -3.08 -12.15 0.56
CA SER A 27 -3.68 -13.40 1.06
C SER A 27 -4.85 -13.87 0.19
N LYS A 28 -5.59 -12.96 -0.45
CA LYS A 28 -6.68 -13.28 -1.38
C LYS A 28 -6.19 -13.74 -2.74
N THR A 29 -5.01 -13.31 -3.18
CA THR A 29 -4.42 -13.66 -4.50
C THR A 29 -3.50 -14.89 -4.45
N ALA A 30 -3.42 -15.60 -3.31
CA ALA A 30 -2.71 -16.87 -3.14
C ALA A 30 -1.43 -17.01 -3.99
N ALA A 31 -0.45 -16.16 -3.68
CA ALA A 31 1.00 -16.40 -3.80
C ALA A 31 1.48 -17.36 -4.91
N GLN A 32 1.39 -16.96 -6.18
CA GLN A 32 2.21 -17.63 -7.21
C GLN A 32 3.71 -17.33 -7.06
N ASN A 33 4.10 -16.21 -6.41
CA ASN A 33 5.50 -15.81 -6.22
C ASN A 33 5.71 -14.98 -4.95
N ILE A 34 6.47 -15.54 -3.98
CA ILE A 34 6.80 -14.89 -2.69
C ILE A 34 7.49 -13.54 -2.89
N LYS A 35 8.37 -13.41 -3.90
CA LYS A 35 9.04 -12.14 -4.23
C LYS A 35 8.04 -11.06 -4.63
N THR A 36 7.08 -11.40 -5.51
CA THR A 36 6.03 -10.49 -5.94
C THR A 36 5.12 -10.10 -4.78
N SER A 37 4.81 -11.05 -3.90
CA SER A 37 4.05 -10.82 -2.67
C SER A 37 4.74 -9.84 -1.72
N LEU A 38 6.05 -9.98 -1.49
CA LEU A 38 6.82 -9.03 -0.66
C LEU A 38 6.88 -7.64 -1.27
N VAL A 39 7.16 -7.53 -2.57
CA VAL A 39 7.16 -6.25 -3.29
C VAL A 39 5.77 -5.60 -3.24
N GLY A 40 4.71 -6.40 -3.39
CA GLY A 40 3.32 -5.98 -3.23
C GLY A 40 3.05 -5.40 -1.83
N ILE A 41 3.38 -6.15 -0.77
CA ILE A 41 3.15 -5.72 0.62
C ILE A 41 3.89 -4.41 0.91
N VAL A 42 5.17 -4.30 0.54
CA VAL A 42 5.96 -3.08 0.76
C VAL A 42 5.37 -1.91 -0.01
N SER A 43 5.05 -2.09 -1.29
CA SER A 43 4.47 -1.03 -2.11
C SER A 43 3.08 -0.59 -1.65
N GLY A 44 2.21 -1.52 -1.25
CA GLY A 44 0.91 -1.21 -0.66
C GLY A 44 1.03 -0.44 0.65
N THR A 45 1.93 -0.89 1.54
CA THR A 45 2.20 -0.19 2.81
C THR A 45 2.70 1.24 2.59
N LEU A 46 3.63 1.44 1.64
CA LEU A 46 4.13 2.76 1.28
C LEU A 46 3.04 3.63 0.65
N ALA A 47 2.20 3.06 -0.22
CA ALA A 47 1.07 3.78 -0.81
C ALA A 47 0.08 4.25 0.26
N ALA A 48 -0.23 3.40 1.25
CA ALA A 48 -1.05 3.82 2.38
C ALA A 48 -0.41 4.96 3.18
N ASN A 49 0.91 4.93 3.39
CA ASN A 49 1.57 5.95 4.21
C ASN A 49 1.69 7.31 3.51
N TYR A 50 2.01 7.34 2.21
CA TYR A 50 2.21 8.60 1.48
C TYR A 50 0.95 9.10 0.74
N CYS A 51 0.06 8.21 0.27
CA CYS A 51 -1.13 8.64 -0.45
C CYS A 51 -2.31 8.96 0.47
N THR A 52 -2.40 8.36 1.67
CA THR A 52 -3.47 8.69 2.62
C THR A 52 -3.52 10.18 2.97
N PRO A 53 -2.43 10.87 3.37
CA PRO A 53 -2.50 12.29 3.70
C PRO A 53 -2.99 13.14 2.52
N ILE A 54 -2.57 12.80 1.29
CA ILE A 54 -3.03 13.46 0.07
C ILE A 54 -4.55 13.29 -0.12
N VAL A 55 -5.06 12.06 0.06
CA VAL A 55 -6.50 11.78 -0.05
C VAL A 55 -7.29 12.49 1.05
N LEU A 56 -6.77 12.52 2.28
CA LEU A 56 -7.42 13.22 3.38
C LEU A 56 -7.52 14.72 3.12
N GLU A 57 -6.47 15.32 2.56
CA GLU A 57 -6.43 16.75 2.22
C GLU A 57 -7.42 17.09 1.09
N ILE A 58 -7.45 16.30 0.02
CA ILE A 58 -8.36 16.52 -1.13
C ILE A 58 -9.83 16.40 -0.71
N PHE A 59 -10.15 15.37 0.07
CA PHE A 59 -11.55 15.08 0.44
C PHE A 59 -11.96 15.68 1.79
N GLN A 60 -11.07 16.39 2.48
CA GLN A 60 -11.30 17.03 3.77
C GLN A 60 -11.82 16.06 4.84
N PHE A 61 -11.37 14.81 4.81
CA PHE A 61 -11.76 13.78 5.77
C PHE A 61 -11.06 14.00 7.12
N GLN A 62 -11.80 13.81 8.21
CA GLN A 62 -11.29 14.02 9.57
C GLN A 62 -11.50 12.80 10.47
N GLY A 63 -10.72 12.74 11.55
CA GLY A 63 -10.84 11.73 12.60
C GLY A 63 -10.44 10.33 12.14
N LYS A 64 -11.17 9.31 12.60
CA LYS A 64 -10.80 7.89 12.41
C LYS A 64 -10.90 7.38 10.97
N SER A 65 -11.47 8.16 10.05
CA SER A 65 -11.61 7.82 8.63
C SER A 65 -10.26 7.58 7.94
N GLN A 66 -9.18 8.22 8.42
CA GLN A 66 -7.81 8.04 7.94
C GLN A 66 -7.34 6.59 7.97
N PHE A 67 -7.75 5.80 8.96
CA PHE A 67 -7.35 4.40 9.07
C PHE A 67 -8.07 3.53 8.03
N GLY A 68 -9.33 3.85 7.72
CA GLY A 68 -10.08 3.18 6.66
C GLY A 68 -9.49 3.47 5.28
N ILE A 69 -9.12 4.74 5.04
CA ILE A 69 -8.48 5.17 3.79
C ILE A 69 -7.10 4.51 3.65
N ALA A 70 -6.28 4.51 4.71
CA ALA A 70 -4.99 3.84 4.69
C ALA A 70 -5.11 2.34 4.42
N PHE A 71 -6.09 1.66 5.03
CA PHE A 71 -6.35 0.24 4.76
C PHE A 71 -6.73 0.01 3.28
N ILE A 72 -7.65 0.80 2.74
CA ILE A 72 -8.08 0.70 1.35
C ILE A 72 -6.92 0.98 0.39
N LEU A 73 -6.13 2.02 0.65
CA LEU A 73 -4.96 2.37 -0.17
C LEU A 73 -3.87 1.29 -0.08
N GLY A 74 -3.69 0.67 1.09
CA GLY A 74 -2.81 -0.48 1.26
C GLY A 74 -3.23 -1.66 0.40
N TYR A 75 -4.53 -1.98 0.40
CA TYR A 75 -5.12 -3.02 -0.43
C TYR A 75 -5.00 -2.70 -1.95
N LEU A 76 -5.36 -1.48 -2.34
CA LEU A 76 -5.35 -1.05 -3.74
C LEU A 76 -3.93 -0.90 -4.30
N GLY A 77 -2.98 -0.45 -3.49
CA GLY A 77 -1.58 -0.29 -3.90
C GLY A 77 -0.96 -1.60 -4.35
N VAL A 78 -1.21 -2.69 -3.62
CA VAL A 78 -0.79 -4.05 -4.02
C VAL A 78 -1.38 -4.42 -5.38
N LYS A 79 -2.70 -4.24 -5.56
CA LYS A 79 -3.39 -4.58 -6.81
C LYS A 79 -2.88 -3.77 -8.00
N GLY A 80 -2.53 -2.50 -7.76
CA GLY A 80 -1.92 -1.62 -8.76
C GLY A 80 -0.57 -2.16 -9.23
N VAL A 81 0.28 -2.55 -8.29
CA VAL A 81 1.62 -3.08 -8.56
C VAL A 81 1.56 -4.45 -9.23
N GLU A 82 0.69 -5.36 -8.78
CA GLU A 82 0.46 -6.65 -9.45
C GLU A 82 0.06 -6.43 -10.91
N ARG A 83 -0.91 -5.54 -11.17
CA ARG A 83 -1.34 -5.22 -12.54
C ARG A 83 -0.21 -4.60 -13.37
N PHE A 84 0.63 -3.75 -12.76
CA PHE A 84 1.75 -3.13 -13.44
C PHE A 84 2.81 -4.17 -13.83
N ILE A 85 3.20 -5.03 -12.90
CA ILE A 85 4.16 -6.12 -13.13
C ILE A 85 3.64 -7.05 -14.24
N THR A 86 2.39 -7.50 -14.17
CA THR A 86 1.84 -8.40 -15.19
C THR A 86 1.75 -7.73 -16.57
N ARG A 87 1.44 -6.43 -16.66
CA ARG A 87 1.34 -5.74 -17.95
C ARG A 87 2.69 -5.37 -18.57
N PHE A 88 3.67 -4.97 -17.76
CA PHE A 88 4.93 -4.41 -18.27
C PHE A 88 6.11 -5.37 -18.18
N ILE A 89 6.14 -6.26 -17.18
CA ILE A 89 7.25 -7.19 -16.96
C ILE A 89 6.97 -8.55 -17.61
N ASN A 90 5.77 -9.11 -17.45
CA ASN A 90 5.47 -10.42 -18.07
C ASN A 90 5.30 -10.36 -19.60
N LYS A 91 5.06 -9.19 -20.20
CA LYS A 91 5.08 -9.03 -21.66
C LYS A 91 6.47 -9.32 -22.27
N LYS A 92 7.54 -9.21 -21.47
CA LYS A 92 8.93 -9.37 -21.93
C LYS A 92 9.43 -10.81 -22.04
N ILE A 93 8.60 -11.81 -21.71
CA ILE A 93 8.95 -13.24 -21.73
C ILE A 93 8.35 -13.95 -22.97
N GLU A 94 7.50 -13.27 -23.75
CA GLU A 94 6.87 -13.80 -24.98
C GLU A 94 7.39 -13.18 -26.29
N GLU A 95 8.41 -12.30 -26.24
CA GLU A 95 9.18 -11.85 -27.42
C GLU A 95 10.56 -12.51 -27.44
#